data_AF-A0AAV8VJI7-F1
#
_entry.id   AF-A0AAV8VJI7-F1
#
_cell.length_a   1.000
_cell.length_b   1.000
_cell.length_c   1.000
_cell.angle_alpha   90.00
_cell.angle_beta   90.00
_cell.angle_gamma   90.00
#
_symmetry.space_group_name_H-M   'P 1'
#
loop_
_entity.id
_entity.type
_entity.pdbx_description
1 polymer ?
#
loop_
_entity_poly.entity_id
_entity_poly.type
_entity_poly.pdbx_seq_one_letter_code
_entity_poly.pdbx_strand_id
1 'polypeptide(L)'
;MKMKYIKIIPLPILYLSFSDLFLIVTALPEEGPKISGGRPRYQVGDPVKVNCTSGRSKPAAQLNWMINGEPADPTFLRGPETIVTGREGLETSILGLEFRVKPKHFKRGNMKLKCLATIATLYLVSNEESVEGERPQKASVLESRGTAAPSSRADRVQAAGSTQAFLPHVTVVTLSCLSYFLLFASSR
;
A
#
# COMPACT_ATOMS: atom_id res chain seq x y z
N MET A 1 4.37 -31.42 18.38
CA MET A 1 3.29 -31.04 17.46
C MET A 1 2.17 -30.40 18.30
N LYS A 2 2.17 -29.07 18.45
CA LYS A 2 1.23 -28.35 19.33
C LYS A 2 -0.01 -27.96 18.52
N MET A 3 -1.02 -28.83 18.45
CA MET A 3 -2.33 -28.45 17.90
C MET A 3 -3.01 -27.50 18.90
N LYS A 4 -2.98 -26.21 18.60
CA LYS A 4 -3.64 -25.18 19.40
C LYS A 4 -5.08 -25.00 18.92
N TYR A 5 -6.01 -25.47 19.75
CA TYR A 5 -7.43 -25.11 19.82
C TYR A 5 -8.37 -25.71 18.77
N ILE A 6 -8.91 -26.90 19.07
CA ILE A 6 -10.28 -27.27 18.69
C ILE A 6 -11.19 -26.44 19.60
N LYS A 7 -11.76 -25.36 19.08
CA LYS A 7 -12.65 -24.49 19.85
C LYS A 7 -14.09 -24.93 19.58
N ILE A 8 -14.70 -25.58 20.57
CA ILE A 8 -16.13 -25.88 20.55
C ILE A 8 -16.84 -24.55 20.80
N ILE A 9 -17.48 -23.99 19.77
CA ILE A 9 -18.25 -22.75 19.90
C ILE A 9 -19.74 -23.13 19.97
N PRO A 10 -20.38 -23.04 21.15
CA PRO A 10 -21.83 -23.10 21.22
C PRO A 10 -22.41 -21.80 20.62
N LEU A 11 -23.26 -21.92 19.61
CA LEU A 11 -24.05 -20.79 19.09
C LEU A 11 -25.07 -20.34 20.18
N PRO A 12 -25.44 -19.05 20.27
CA PRO A 12 -26.32 -18.57 21.32
C PRO A 12 -27.76 -19.02 21.07
N ILE A 13 -28.37 -19.72 22.03
CA ILE A 13 -29.74 -20.23 21.93
C ILE A 13 -30.59 -19.54 23.01
N LEU A 14 -31.51 -18.67 22.60
CA LEU A 14 -32.70 -18.36 23.42
C LEU A 14 -33.98 -19.01 22.87
N TYR A 15 -33.93 -19.73 21.72
CA TYR A 15 -35.16 -20.16 21.04
C TYR A 15 -35.10 -21.46 20.22
N LEU A 16 -34.16 -22.39 20.44
CA LEU A 16 -34.12 -23.65 19.68
C LEU A 16 -34.21 -24.86 20.61
N SER A 17 -35.11 -25.79 20.27
CA SER A 17 -35.32 -27.06 20.96
C SER A 17 -34.02 -27.85 21.06
N PHE A 18 -33.83 -28.58 22.16
CA PHE A 18 -32.65 -29.40 22.47
C PHE A 18 -32.25 -30.40 21.35
N SER A 19 -33.17 -30.70 20.42
CA SER A 19 -32.97 -31.57 19.25
C SER A 19 -32.04 -31.01 18.16
N ASP A 20 -31.77 -29.70 18.14
CA ASP A 20 -31.06 -29.03 17.03
C ASP A 20 -29.62 -28.61 17.36
N LEU A 21 -29.00 -29.24 18.37
CA LEU A 21 -27.61 -28.96 18.73
C LEU A 21 -26.64 -29.63 17.74
N PHE A 22 -26.35 -28.98 16.61
CA PHE A 22 -25.27 -29.39 15.72
C PHE A 22 -23.91 -29.01 16.32
N LEU A 23 -23.16 -29.98 16.83
CA LEU A 23 -21.76 -29.77 17.20
C LEU A 23 -20.89 -29.76 15.94
N ILE A 24 -20.46 -28.58 15.49
CA ILE A 24 -19.51 -28.44 14.38
C ILE A 24 -18.10 -28.42 14.96
N VAL A 25 -17.35 -29.52 14.77
CA VAL A 25 -15.91 -29.54 15.08
C VAL A 25 -15.19 -28.65 14.08
N THR A 26 -14.69 -27.50 14.55
CA THR A 26 -13.90 -26.59 13.73
C THR A 26 -12.41 -26.72 14.06
N ALA A 27 -11.60 -26.85 13.02
CA ALA A 27 -10.14 -26.80 13.10
C ALA A 27 -9.67 -25.60 12.29
N LEU A 28 -9.06 -24.62 12.97
CA LEU A 28 -8.53 -23.43 12.34
C LEU A 28 -7.13 -23.69 11.76
N PRO A 29 -6.77 -23.02 10.65
CA PRO A 29 -5.45 -23.15 10.08
C PRO A 29 -4.42 -22.44 10.95
N GLU A 30 -3.21 -23.00 11.01
CA GLU A 30 -2.07 -22.41 11.74
C GLU A 30 -1.52 -21.16 11.05
N GLU A 31 -1.63 -21.11 9.71
CA GLU A 31 -1.11 -20.04 8.87
C GLU A 31 -2.19 -19.51 7.91
N GLY A 32 -2.04 -18.26 7.49
CA GLY A 32 -2.90 -17.65 6.47
C GLY A 32 -2.72 -18.26 5.08
N PRO A 33 -3.61 -17.93 4.12
CA PRO A 33 -3.48 -18.41 2.75
C PRO A 33 -2.20 -17.90 2.10
N LYS A 34 -1.59 -18.74 1.25
CA LYS A 34 -0.36 -18.44 0.52
C LYS A 34 -0.63 -18.30 -0.96
N ILE A 35 -0.10 -17.24 -1.56
CA ILE A 35 -0.16 -17.01 -3.01
C ILE A 35 1.11 -17.58 -3.64
N SER A 36 0.96 -18.29 -4.76
CA SER A 36 2.05 -18.91 -5.51
C SER A 36 1.89 -18.72 -7.02
N GLY A 37 2.98 -18.84 -7.77
CA GLY A 37 3.00 -18.68 -9.24
C GLY A 37 3.05 -17.23 -9.73
N GLY A 38 3.10 -16.25 -8.81
CA GLY A 38 3.22 -14.83 -9.12
C GLY A 38 4.58 -14.44 -9.69
N ARG A 39 4.62 -13.34 -10.43
CA ARG A 39 5.84 -12.67 -10.89
C ARG A 39 6.09 -11.40 -10.07
N PRO A 40 7.34 -10.98 -9.89
CA PRO A 40 7.66 -9.74 -9.18
C PRO A 40 7.16 -8.49 -9.92
N ARG A 41 6.98 -8.56 -11.24
CA ARG A 41 6.49 -7.45 -12.08
C ARG A 41 5.62 -7.95 -13.21
N TYR A 42 4.62 -7.14 -13.58
CA TYR A 42 3.70 -7.40 -14.67
C TYR A 42 3.53 -6.15 -15.55
N GLN A 43 3.36 -6.37 -16.84
CA GLN A 43 3.05 -5.37 -17.85
C GLN A 43 1.65 -5.59 -18.44
N VAL A 44 1.11 -4.56 -19.10
CA VAL A 44 -0.16 -4.70 -19.83
C VAL A 44 0.00 -5.75 -20.93
N GLY A 45 -0.94 -6.68 -21.01
CA GLY A 45 -0.90 -7.82 -21.93
C GLY A 45 -0.37 -9.12 -21.32
N ASP A 46 0.35 -9.05 -20.18
CA ASP A 46 0.90 -10.24 -19.55
C ASP A 46 -0.21 -11.19 -19.05
N PRO A 47 0.04 -12.52 -19.09
CA PRO A 47 -0.80 -13.48 -18.43
C PRO A 47 -0.47 -13.54 -16.93
N VAL A 48 -1.48 -13.34 -16.10
CA VAL A 48 -1.44 -13.67 -14.66
C VAL A 48 -2.03 -15.06 -14.50
N LYS A 49 -1.28 -15.97 -13.87
CA LYS A 49 -1.74 -17.31 -13.49
C LYS A 49 -1.16 -17.65 -12.12
N VAL A 50 -1.96 -17.45 -11.07
CA VAL A 50 -1.52 -17.62 -9.69
C VAL A 50 -2.51 -18.48 -8.92
N ASN A 51 -2.02 -19.18 -7.90
CA ASN A 51 -2.84 -20.00 -7.02
C ASN A 51 -2.79 -19.47 -5.59
N CYS A 52 -3.95 -19.39 -4.96
CA CYS A 52 -4.06 -19.19 -3.53
C CYS A 52 -4.35 -20.54 -2.87
N THR A 53 -3.53 -20.92 -1.90
CA THR A 53 -3.67 -22.17 -1.15
C THR A 53 -3.94 -21.84 0.32
N SER A 54 -5.03 -22.37 0.88
CA SER A 54 -5.35 -22.19 2.31
C SER A 54 -4.47 -23.06 3.21
N GLY A 55 -4.37 -22.69 4.48
CA GLY A 55 -3.93 -23.63 5.51
C GLY A 55 -4.90 -24.81 5.65
N ARG A 56 -4.44 -25.89 6.30
CA ARG A 56 -5.26 -27.07 6.61
C ARG A 56 -6.28 -26.69 7.68
N SER A 57 -7.56 -26.95 7.40
CA SER A 57 -8.67 -26.54 8.27
C SER A 57 -9.85 -27.51 8.17
N LYS A 58 -10.84 -27.39 9.05
CA LYS A 58 -12.10 -28.12 8.92
C LYS A 58 -13.25 -27.23 9.42
N PRO A 59 -14.27 -26.95 8.60
CA PRO A 59 -14.37 -27.28 7.18
C PRO A 59 -13.30 -26.55 6.33
N ALA A 60 -13.14 -26.94 5.07
CA ALA A 60 -12.27 -26.25 4.11
C ALA A 60 -12.55 -24.73 4.09
N ALA A 61 -11.48 -23.93 4.09
CA ALA A 61 -11.60 -22.50 3.95
C ALA A 61 -12.18 -22.13 2.58
N GLN A 62 -13.13 -21.20 2.57
CA GLN A 62 -13.59 -20.52 1.37
C GLN A 62 -12.59 -19.44 0.99
N LEU A 63 -12.10 -19.50 -0.24
CA LEU A 63 -11.12 -18.56 -0.76
C LEU A 63 -11.80 -17.51 -1.64
N ASN A 64 -11.33 -16.27 -1.55
CA ASN A 64 -11.78 -15.17 -2.41
C ASN A 64 -10.58 -14.35 -2.87
N TRP A 65 -10.61 -13.93 -4.14
CA TRP A 65 -9.59 -13.06 -4.72
C TRP A 65 -10.07 -11.61 -4.78
N MET A 66 -9.16 -10.68 -4.50
CA MET A 66 -9.35 -9.25 -4.72
C MET A 66 -8.21 -8.67 -5.55
N ILE A 67 -8.55 -7.77 -6.47
CA ILE A 67 -7.63 -7.02 -7.31
C ILE A 67 -7.78 -5.55 -6.91
N ASN A 68 -6.73 -4.95 -6.35
CA ASN A 68 -6.73 -3.57 -5.86
C ASN A 68 -7.88 -3.22 -4.90
N GLY A 69 -8.23 -4.17 -4.02
CA GLY A 69 -9.28 -4.03 -3.02
C GLY A 69 -10.70 -4.28 -3.52
N GLU A 70 -10.88 -4.58 -4.80
CA GLU A 70 -12.18 -4.97 -5.37
C GLU A 70 -12.24 -6.48 -5.61
N PRO A 71 -13.39 -7.13 -5.41
CA PRO A 71 -13.55 -8.55 -5.74
C PRO A 71 -13.15 -8.84 -7.19
N ALA A 72 -12.39 -9.91 -7.39
CA ALA A 72 -12.03 -10.36 -8.72
C ALA A 72 -13.27 -10.79 -9.51
N ASP A 73 -13.24 -10.57 -10.83
CA ASP A 73 -14.28 -11.06 -11.73
C ASP A 73 -14.34 -12.60 -11.66
N PRO A 74 -15.52 -13.22 -11.45
CA PRO A 74 -15.66 -14.66 -11.39
C PRO A 74 -15.11 -15.39 -12.62
N THR A 75 -15.11 -14.76 -13.79
CA THR A 75 -14.55 -15.32 -15.03
C THR A 75 -13.04 -15.55 -14.96
N PHE A 76 -12.34 -14.89 -14.04
CA PHE A 76 -10.91 -15.06 -13.80
C PHE A 76 -10.60 -16.21 -12.83
N LEU A 77 -11.60 -16.76 -12.15
CA LEU A 77 -11.42 -17.76 -11.10
C LEU A 77 -11.32 -19.17 -11.69
N ARG A 78 -10.46 -20.01 -11.11
CA ARG A 78 -10.30 -21.43 -11.48
C ARG A 78 -10.34 -22.30 -10.22
N GLY A 79 -11.23 -23.30 -10.21
CA GLY A 79 -11.55 -24.08 -9.01
C GLY A 79 -12.82 -23.56 -8.31
N PRO A 80 -12.94 -23.69 -6.97
CA PRO A 80 -11.93 -24.18 -6.03
C PRO A 80 -11.72 -25.70 -6.09
N GLU A 81 -10.51 -26.14 -5.74
CA GLU A 81 -10.19 -27.54 -5.48
C GLU A 81 -9.99 -27.74 -3.97
N THR A 82 -10.51 -28.84 -3.42
CA THR A 82 -10.35 -29.17 -2.00
C THR A 82 -9.60 -30.50 -1.85
N ILE A 83 -8.51 -30.46 -1.11
CA ILE A 83 -7.65 -31.63 -0.85
C ILE A 83 -7.80 -32.02 0.62
N VAL A 84 -8.20 -33.26 0.87
CA VAL A 84 -8.30 -33.82 2.21
C VAL A 84 -6.99 -34.53 2.56
N THR A 85 -6.43 -34.23 3.73
CA THR A 85 -5.13 -34.73 4.18
C THR A 85 -5.16 -35.19 5.63
N GLY A 86 -4.38 -36.23 5.94
CA GLY A 86 -4.21 -36.75 7.30
C GLY A 86 -5.36 -37.65 7.76
N ARG A 87 -5.20 -38.26 8.95
CA ARG A 87 -6.21 -39.16 9.54
C ARG A 87 -7.39 -38.38 10.13
N GLU A 88 -7.11 -37.15 10.55
CA GLU A 88 -8.07 -36.16 11.03
C GLU A 88 -8.99 -35.61 9.92
N GLY A 89 -8.64 -35.87 8.64
CA GLY A 89 -9.39 -35.41 7.49
C GLY A 89 -9.50 -33.89 7.45
N LEU A 90 -8.37 -33.19 7.61
CA LEU A 90 -8.28 -31.74 7.43
C LEU A 90 -8.23 -31.41 5.95
N GLU A 91 -8.82 -30.28 5.61
CA GLU A 91 -9.09 -29.85 4.25
C GLU A 91 -8.28 -28.61 3.91
N THR A 92 -7.68 -28.62 2.73
CA THR A 92 -6.97 -27.49 2.13
C THR A 92 -7.69 -27.11 0.84
N SER A 93 -8.02 -25.82 0.70
CA SER A 93 -8.63 -25.28 -0.51
C SER A 93 -7.59 -24.59 -1.38
N ILE A 94 -7.74 -24.70 -2.69
CA ILE A 94 -6.93 -24.00 -3.68
C ILE A 94 -7.86 -23.25 -4.64
N LEU A 95 -7.59 -21.96 -4.85
CA LEU A 95 -8.32 -21.13 -5.80
C LEU A 95 -7.34 -20.41 -6.74
N GLY A 96 -7.43 -20.74 -8.02
CA GLY A 96 -6.65 -20.12 -9.08
C GLY A 96 -7.24 -18.77 -9.53
N LEU A 97 -6.36 -17.86 -9.92
CA LEU A 97 -6.69 -16.60 -10.56
C LEU A 97 -5.92 -16.49 -11.88
N GLU A 98 -6.67 -16.40 -12.99
CA GLU A 98 -6.12 -16.38 -14.34
C GLU A 98 -6.78 -15.30 -15.21
N PHE A 99 -6.00 -14.31 -15.64
CA PHE A 99 -6.47 -13.24 -16.52
C PHE A 99 -5.32 -12.58 -17.31
N ARG A 100 -5.67 -11.79 -18.33
CA ARG A 100 -4.72 -10.91 -19.02
C ARG A 100 -4.74 -9.51 -18.42
N VAL A 101 -3.56 -8.98 -18.10
CA VAL A 101 -3.41 -7.64 -17.53
C VAL A 101 -3.91 -6.57 -18.50
N LYS A 102 -4.72 -5.64 -18.00
CA LYS A 102 -5.29 -4.51 -18.73
C LYS A 102 -4.93 -3.22 -17.99
N PRO A 103 -4.94 -2.04 -18.64
CA PRO A 103 -4.62 -0.78 -17.99
C PRO A 103 -5.44 -0.51 -16.72
N LYS A 104 -6.73 -0.89 -16.71
CA LYS A 104 -7.63 -0.75 -15.56
C LYS A 104 -7.21 -1.52 -14.30
N HIS A 105 -6.34 -2.53 -14.43
CA HIS A 105 -5.86 -3.32 -13.29
C HIS A 105 -4.70 -2.64 -12.55
N PHE A 106 -4.20 -1.50 -13.02
CA PHE A 106 -3.20 -0.71 -12.31
C PHE A 106 -3.83 0.51 -11.63
N LYS A 107 -3.62 0.66 -10.32
CA LYS A 107 -3.93 1.87 -9.57
C LYS A 107 -2.62 2.53 -9.13
N ARG A 108 -2.37 3.75 -9.61
CA ARG A 108 -1.11 4.49 -9.36
C ARG A 108 0.15 3.69 -9.75
N GLY A 109 0.09 2.98 -10.88
CA GLY A 109 1.21 2.19 -11.41
C GLY A 109 1.41 0.81 -10.76
N ASN A 110 0.63 0.44 -9.75
CA ASN A 110 0.75 -0.84 -9.06
C ASN A 110 -0.53 -1.69 -9.22
N MET A 111 -0.36 -3.00 -9.26
CA MET A 111 -1.44 -3.98 -9.23
C MET A 111 -1.27 -4.84 -7.98
N LYS A 112 -2.26 -4.80 -7.08
CA LYS A 112 -2.26 -5.58 -5.84
C LYS A 112 -3.21 -6.77 -5.96
N LEU A 113 -2.72 -7.95 -5.68
CA LEU A 113 -3.52 -9.17 -5.57
C LEU A 113 -3.63 -9.53 -4.09
N LYS A 114 -4.84 -9.80 -3.61
CA LYS A 114 -5.08 -10.21 -2.22
C LYS A 114 -5.98 -11.44 -2.22
N CYS A 115 -5.56 -12.47 -1.48
CA CYS A 115 -6.39 -13.64 -1.26
C CYS A 115 -6.93 -13.63 0.18
N LEU A 116 -8.23 -13.87 0.31
CA LEU A 116 -8.92 -13.98 1.59
C LEU A 116 -9.30 -15.44 1.81
N ALA A 117 -9.08 -15.94 3.03
CA ALA A 117 -9.55 -17.25 3.46
C ALA A 117 -10.54 -17.07 4.61
N THR A 118 -11.72 -17.66 4.47
CA THR A 118 -12.83 -17.56 5.43
C THR A 118 -13.35 -18.94 5.78
N ILE A 119 -13.61 -19.20 7.06
CA ILE A 119 -14.09 -20.51 7.54
C ILE A 119 -15.36 -20.30 8.34
N ALA A 120 -16.51 -20.53 7.70
CA ALA A 120 -17.85 -20.36 8.28
C ALA A 120 -18.01 -19.05 9.10
N THR A 121 -19.10 -18.90 9.85
CA THR A 121 -19.42 -17.68 10.60
C THR A 121 -18.52 -17.40 11.82
N LEU A 122 -17.37 -18.07 11.96
CA LEU A 122 -16.57 -18.05 13.18
C LEU A 122 -15.14 -17.51 12.99
N TYR A 123 -14.66 -17.26 11.76
CA TYR A 123 -13.27 -16.81 11.56
C TYR A 123 -13.01 -16.02 10.26
N LEU A 124 -12.60 -14.75 10.40
CA LEU A 124 -12.13 -13.87 9.31
C LEU A 124 -10.68 -13.43 9.60
N VAL A 125 -9.72 -13.92 8.80
CA VAL A 125 -8.32 -13.47 8.83
C VAL A 125 -7.83 -13.23 7.40
N SER A 126 -7.20 -12.08 7.15
CA SER A 126 -6.69 -11.69 5.83
C SER A 126 -5.18 -11.47 5.84
N ASN A 127 -4.47 -11.94 4.81
CA ASN A 127 -3.08 -11.57 4.55
C ASN A 127 -3.01 -10.58 3.38
N GLU A 128 -2.05 -9.65 3.38
CA GLU A 128 -1.83 -8.67 2.30
C GLU A 128 -0.37 -8.67 1.89
N GLU A 129 -0.09 -9.00 0.63
CA GLU A 129 1.25 -8.94 0.07
C GLU A 129 1.31 -7.77 -0.93
N SER A 130 2.25 -6.85 -0.73
CA SER A 130 2.45 -5.69 -1.60
C SER A 130 3.64 -5.94 -2.53
N VAL A 131 3.36 -5.97 -3.84
CA VAL A 131 4.41 -6.04 -4.87
C VAL A 131 4.59 -4.65 -5.48
N GLU A 132 5.83 -4.16 -5.51
CA GLU A 132 6.19 -2.83 -5.99
C GLU A 132 6.57 -2.85 -7.48
N GLY A 133 5.91 -2.00 -8.28
CA GLY A 133 6.26 -1.79 -9.69
C GLY A 133 7.53 -0.96 -9.86
N GLU A 134 8.30 -1.23 -10.91
CA GLU A 134 9.50 -0.44 -11.27
C GLU A 134 9.13 1.01 -11.61
N ARG A 135 9.91 1.97 -11.11
CA ARG A 135 9.79 3.38 -11.50
C ARG A 135 10.46 3.60 -12.87
N PRO A 136 9.82 4.30 -13.82
CA PRO A 136 10.50 4.78 -15.01
C PRO A 136 11.59 5.80 -14.61
N GLN A 137 12.84 5.58 -15.03
CA GLN A 137 13.88 6.61 -14.93
C GLN A 137 13.51 7.76 -15.88
N LYS A 138 13.30 8.96 -15.32
CA LYS A 138 13.15 10.18 -16.13
C LYS A 138 14.46 10.40 -16.90
N ALA A 139 14.36 10.45 -18.23
CA ALA A 139 15.46 10.79 -19.11
C ALA A 139 16.10 12.13 -18.69
N SER A 140 17.42 12.15 -18.61
CA SER A 140 18.21 13.37 -18.42
C SER A 140 17.97 14.32 -19.59
N VAL A 141 17.42 15.50 -19.31
CA VAL A 141 17.31 16.57 -20.31
C VAL A 141 18.74 17.02 -20.64
N LEU A 142 19.14 16.87 -21.91
CA LEU A 142 20.36 17.49 -22.44
C LEU A 142 20.20 19.02 -22.38
N GLU A 143 21.10 19.68 -21.66
CA GLU A 143 21.24 21.13 -21.72
C GLU A 143 22.21 21.50 -22.85
N SER A 144 21.67 22.06 -23.93
CA SER A 144 22.43 22.59 -25.06
C SER A 144 23.13 23.89 -24.64
N ARG A 145 24.41 23.81 -24.26
CA ARG A 145 25.25 25.01 -24.08
C ARG A 145 25.43 25.71 -25.43
N GLY A 146 24.90 26.92 -25.53
CA GLY A 146 25.09 27.83 -26.65
C GLY A 146 26.56 28.19 -26.87
N THR A 147 26.92 28.25 -28.15
CA THR A 147 28.17 28.75 -28.71
C THR A 147 28.42 30.22 -28.37
N ALA A 148 29.62 30.53 -27.86
CA ALA A 148 30.22 31.86 -28.00
C ALA A 148 31.71 31.70 -28.33
N ALA A 149 32.08 32.14 -29.53
CA ALA A 149 33.46 32.21 -30.03
C ALA A 149 34.16 33.50 -29.53
N PRO A 150 35.50 33.60 -29.62
CA PRO A 150 36.31 34.44 -28.72
C PRO A 150 36.59 35.83 -29.30
N SER A 151 36.74 36.82 -28.42
CA SER A 151 37.38 38.09 -28.75
C SER A 151 38.42 38.46 -27.70
N SER A 152 39.65 38.55 -28.17
CA SER A 152 40.87 38.93 -27.47
C SER A 152 40.98 40.46 -27.36
N ARG A 153 41.48 40.95 -26.21
CA ARG A 153 42.61 41.89 -26.03
C ARG A 153 42.45 42.80 -24.81
N ALA A 154 43.62 43.25 -24.35
CA ALA A 154 43.98 43.70 -23.00
C ALA A 154 44.06 45.24 -22.84
N ASP A 155 44.40 45.62 -21.59
CA ASP A 155 45.14 46.80 -21.10
C ASP A 155 44.41 48.05 -20.52
N ARG A 156 44.57 48.20 -19.18
CA ARG A 156 45.16 49.32 -18.36
C ARG A 156 44.74 50.78 -18.67
N VAL A 157 44.53 51.74 -17.74
CA VAL A 157 45.28 52.18 -16.53
C VAL A 157 44.43 53.18 -15.66
N GLN A 158 44.62 53.17 -14.32
CA GLN A 158 44.67 54.26 -13.28
C GLN A 158 43.74 55.50 -13.32
N ALA A 159 43.43 56.25 -12.26
CA ALA A 159 43.46 56.17 -10.79
C ALA A 159 42.84 57.48 -10.23
N ALA A 160 42.61 57.51 -8.91
CA ALA A 160 42.47 58.68 -8.03
C ALA A 160 41.08 59.26 -7.74
N GLY A 161 40.74 59.31 -6.44
CA GLY A 161 40.25 60.56 -5.84
C GLY A 161 38.99 60.49 -4.99
N SER A 162 39.21 60.65 -3.68
CA SER A 162 38.36 61.31 -2.68
C SER A 162 37.36 60.50 -1.83
N THR A 163 37.58 60.69 -0.52
CA THR A 163 36.94 60.19 0.68
C THR A 163 35.69 60.98 1.05
N GLN A 164 34.62 60.31 1.50
CA GLN A 164 33.72 60.90 2.50
C GLN A 164 32.97 59.83 3.30
N ALA A 165 33.17 59.87 4.61
CA ALA A 165 32.53 59.02 5.60
C ALA A 165 31.19 59.61 6.04
N PHE A 166 30.13 58.81 6.11
CA PHE A 166 28.92 59.10 6.88
C PHE A 166 28.36 57.82 7.52
N LEU A 167 28.08 57.93 8.83
CA LEU A 167 27.67 56.90 9.80
C LEU A 167 26.17 56.56 9.72
N PRO A 168 25.69 55.46 10.38
CA PRO A 168 24.49 54.73 9.97
C PRO A 168 23.15 55.22 10.57
N HIS A 169 22.10 55.07 9.75
CA HIS A 169 20.69 55.47 9.89
C HIS A 169 19.85 54.62 10.87
N VAL A 170 20.40 54.18 12.00
CA VAL A 170 19.75 53.14 12.83
C VAL A 170 19.11 53.63 14.14
N THR A 171 19.29 54.90 14.54
CA THR A 171 18.83 55.37 15.87
C THR A 171 17.59 56.27 15.90
N VAL A 172 16.99 56.61 14.76
CA VAL A 172 15.86 57.57 14.71
C VAL A 172 14.48 56.88 14.74
N VAL A 173 14.38 55.60 14.36
CA VAL A 173 13.08 54.91 14.19
C VAL A 173 12.50 54.37 15.51
N THR A 174 13.31 54.20 16.55
CA THR A 174 12.85 53.58 17.82
C THR A 174 12.27 54.57 18.82
N LEU A 175 12.54 55.87 18.70
CA LEU A 175 12.03 56.90 19.63
C LEU A 175 10.71 57.54 19.19
N SER A 176 10.32 57.43 17.92
CA SER A 176 9.04 57.97 17.42
C SER A 176 7.85 57.03 17.62
N CYS A 177 8.08 55.73 17.85
CA CYS A 177 7.00 54.75 18.04
C CYS A 177 6.47 54.74 19.49
N LEU A 178 7.32 54.99 20.49
CA LEU A 178 6.92 54.97 21.91
C LEU A 178 6.06 56.18 22.31
N SER A 179 6.20 57.34 21.64
CA SER A 179 5.35 58.51 21.88
C SER A 179 3.95 58.35 21.29
N TYR A 180 3.80 57.59 20.19
CA TYR A 180 2.50 57.35 19.56
C TYR A 180 1.61 56.40 20.38
N PHE A 181 2.18 55.38 21.02
CA PHE A 181 1.40 54.45 21.86
C PHE A 181 0.89 55.09 23.17
N LEU A 182 1.63 56.02 23.77
CA LEU A 182 1.20 56.69 25.00
C LEU A 182 0.10 57.73 24.77
N LEU A 183 0.01 58.33 23.57
CA LEU A 183 -1.04 59.30 23.25
C LEU A 183 -2.40 58.66 22.96
N PHE A 184 -2.45 57.41 22.46
CA PHE A 184 -3.71 56.72 22.14
C PHE A 184 -4.33 55.95 23.31
N ALA A 185 -3.59 55.65 24.37
CA ALA A 185 -4.12 54.97 25.56
C ALA A 185 -4.92 55.90 26.51
N SER A 186 -4.88 57.22 26.30
CA SER A 186 -5.58 58.20 27.16
C SER A 186 -6.89 58.72 26.56
N SER A 187 -7.36 58.15 25.44
CA SER A 187 -8.62 58.55 24.80
C SER A 187 -9.45 57.33 24.40
N ARG A 188 -9.80 56.50 25.40
CA ARG A 188 -11.05 55.74 25.51
C ARG A 188 -11.16 55.04 26.86
#